data_AF-A0A3M3UJ28-F1
#
_entry.id   AF-A0A3M3UJ28-F1
#
_cell.length_a   1.000
_cell.length_b   1.000
_cell.length_c   1.000
_cell.angle_alpha   90.00
_cell.angle_beta   90.00
_cell.angle_gamma   90.00
#
_symmetry.space_group_name_H-M   'P 1'
#
loop_
_entity.id
_entity.type
_entity.pdbx_description
1 polymer ?
#
loop_
_entity_poly.entity_id
_entity_poly.type
_entity_poly.pdbx_seq_one_letter_code
_entity_poly.pdbx_strand_id
1 'polypeptide(L)'
;MTAMDCWSVLDLGHDADERSIKRQYARLLKTTRPDDDPAAFQALRDAYEQALDWARNRAEDDDEGSEVWSTAGQPLESLPLDEPVLVVRPDHRQVHPAFDMAEPPARPAVELSWYEQASQTTPENLHSQRQIAQDQGCDELFQQHLARRCLLDPEDNQALIKAAVEQLHWLTPWQKVQLRTHQAHRLTQALLDSSLESFHAMLENNEERAFLDALKALRQQPWLTSFDRQEQLEQWTMTLLLNNHDWSPALFERVSSLFAWDQKHDVYAGPLSLWMNLVQRCEKKAFVARQQKLLEASQDSPEAMAARLLLQPPPQDERLRLARHGNQELWQACEKLASDLTHRFPDAIQEFPDADVQSWRKLPEQVSSNFNLRAYFFGVLTIFTTASLDPSGSNAT
;
A
#
# COMPACT_ATOMS: atom_id res chain seq x y z
N MET A 1 26.54 -2.25 18.07
CA MET A 1 26.46 -1.01 18.88
C MET A 1 25.03 -0.92 19.33
N THR A 2 24.81 -1.33 20.57
CA THR A 2 23.53 -1.39 21.26
C THR A 2 22.79 -0.07 21.08
N ALA A 3 21.60 -0.16 20.48
CA ALA A 3 20.59 0.88 20.63
C ALA A 3 20.52 1.25 22.11
N MET A 4 20.24 2.50 22.46
CA MET A 4 19.90 2.82 23.85
C MET A 4 18.81 1.85 24.27
N ASP A 5 19.19 0.87 25.11
CA ASP A 5 18.39 -0.33 25.32
C ASP A 5 17.04 0.13 25.86
N CYS A 6 15.96 -0.23 25.17
CA CYS A 6 14.58 0.03 25.60
C CYS A 6 14.36 -0.35 27.08
N TRP A 7 15.11 -1.33 27.57
CA TRP A 7 15.22 -1.76 28.96
C TRP A 7 15.76 -0.70 29.92
N SER A 8 16.75 0.10 29.50
CA SER A 8 17.33 1.20 30.30
C SER A 8 16.36 2.37 30.47
N VAL A 9 15.53 2.65 29.46
CA VAL A 9 14.50 3.72 29.50
C VAL A 9 13.32 3.32 30.38
N LEU A 10 12.97 2.03 30.40
CA LEU A 10 11.92 1.48 31.26
C LEU A 10 12.41 1.14 32.68
N ASP A 11 13.73 1.20 32.94
CA ASP A 11 14.37 0.76 34.19
C ASP A 11 13.99 -0.70 34.55
N LEU A 12 14.07 -1.58 33.55
CA LEU A 12 13.75 -3.01 33.65
C LEU A 12 14.93 -3.88 33.19
N GLY A 13 15.00 -5.11 33.71
CA GLY A 13 15.92 -6.13 33.21
C GLY A 13 15.47 -6.67 31.84
N HIS A 14 16.42 -7.13 31.04
CA HIS A 14 16.22 -7.65 29.67
C HIS A 14 15.34 -8.91 29.59
N ASP A 15 15.03 -9.55 30.73
CA ASP A 15 14.17 -10.73 30.83
C ASP A 15 12.79 -10.41 31.46
N ALA A 16 12.32 -9.16 31.36
CA ALA A 16 11.05 -8.77 31.99
C ALA A 16 9.82 -9.24 31.19
N ASP A 17 8.91 -9.95 31.86
CA ASP A 17 7.63 -10.40 31.28
C ASP A 17 6.71 -9.24 30.89
N GLU A 18 5.78 -9.49 29.95
CA GLU A 18 4.81 -8.51 29.42
C GLU A 18 4.04 -7.75 30.53
N ARG A 19 3.70 -8.45 31.61
CA ARG A 19 2.99 -7.87 32.76
C ARG A 19 3.86 -6.86 33.54
N SER A 20 5.16 -7.11 33.62
CA SER A 20 6.14 -6.23 34.27
C SER A 20 6.39 -4.98 33.45
N ILE A 21 6.49 -5.12 32.12
CA ILE A 21 6.64 -4.02 31.16
C ILE A 21 5.45 -3.04 31.25
N LYS A 22 4.21 -3.56 31.18
CA LYS A 22 2.98 -2.75 31.28
C LYS A 22 2.85 -2.01 32.62
N ARG A 23 3.23 -2.65 33.72
CA ARG A 23 3.14 -2.03 35.06
C ARG A 23 4.13 -0.89 35.23
N GLN A 24 5.34 -1.04 34.71
CA GLN A 24 6.39 -0.04 34.83
C GLN A 24 6.14 1.15 33.89
N TYR A 25 5.67 0.90 32.67
CA TYR A 25 5.19 1.95 31.77
C TYR A 25 4.09 2.80 32.43
N ALA A 26 3.08 2.18 33.06
CA ALA A 26 2.02 2.91 33.76
C ALA A 26 2.53 3.71 34.99
N ARG A 27 3.68 3.34 35.55
CA ARG A 27 4.32 4.07 36.65
C ARG A 27 5.09 5.29 36.13
N LEU A 28 5.83 5.13 35.04
CA LEU A 28 6.58 6.22 34.40
C LEU A 28 5.66 7.22 33.68
N LEU A 29 4.53 6.77 33.13
CA LEU A 29 3.50 7.63 32.53
C LEU A 29 2.90 8.63 33.54
N LYS A 30 2.89 8.29 34.84
CA LYS A 30 2.40 9.20 35.89
C LYS A 30 3.38 10.32 36.21
N THR A 31 4.66 10.12 35.90
CA THR A 31 5.75 11.08 36.18
C THR A 31 6.07 11.92 34.93
N THR A 32 6.02 11.31 33.74
CA THR A 32 6.28 11.95 32.45
C THR A 32 4.94 12.33 31.81
N ARG A 33 4.44 13.52 32.15
CA ARG A 33 3.22 14.06 31.53
C ARG A 33 3.54 14.60 30.14
N PRO A 34 2.67 14.39 29.14
CA PRO A 34 2.89 14.87 27.75
C PRO A 34 3.08 16.39 27.63
N ASP A 35 2.55 17.16 28.59
CA ASP A 35 2.60 18.62 28.59
C ASP A 35 3.96 19.19 29.06
N ASP A 36 4.75 18.42 29.80
CA ASP A 36 6.02 18.89 30.38
C ASP A 36 7.22 18.56 29.48
N ASP A 37 7.24 17.39 28.84
CA ASP A 37 8.30 17.01 27.90
C ASP A 37 7.79 16.00 26.83
N PRO A 38 7.41 16.48 25.64
CA PRO A 38 6.88 15.62 24.58
C PRO A 38 7.94 14.67 23.99
N ALA A 39 9.23 15.04 24.04
CA ALA A 39 10.32 14.21 23.54
C ALA A 39 10.60 13.04 24.49
N ALA A 40 10.58 13.29 25.80
CA ALA A 40 10.71 12.23 26.81
C ALA A 40 9.51 11.25 26.79
N PHE A 41 8.30 11.75 26.52
CA PHE A 41 7.11 10.92 26.37
C PHE A 41 7.19 10.01 25.14
N GLN A 42 7.66 10.52 24.01
CA GLN A 42 7.85 9.72 22.79
C GLN A 42 8.92 8.64 23.01
N ALA A 43 10.06 8.99 23.61
CA ALA A 43 11.12 8.03 23.92
C ALA A 43 10.65 6.90 24.86
N LEU A 44 9.79 7.23 25.83
CA LEU A 44 9.18 6.24 26.73
C LEU A 44 8.22 5.30 26.01
N ARG A 45 7.42 5.83 25.08
CA ARG A 45 6.47 5.05 24.30
C ARG A 45 7.18 4.12 23.31
N ASP A 46 8.18 4.63 22.61
CA ASP A 46 8.98 3.86 21.66
C ASP A 46 9.72 2.71 22.38
N ALA A 47 10.26 2.97 23.58
CA ALA A 47 10.89 1.95 24.40
C ALA A 47 9.89 0.87 24.89
N TYR A 48 8.65 1.26 25.24
CA TYR A 48 7.59 0.35 25.63
C TYR A 48 7.16 -0.57 24.47
N GLU A 49 6.94 -0.01 23.29
CA GLU A 49 6.55 -0.77 22.09
C GLU A 49 7.65 -1.76 21.70
N GLN A 50 8.92 -1.33 21.69
CA GLN A 50 10.07 -2.21 21.43
C GLN A 50 10.21 -3.35 22.45
N ALA A 51 10.01 -3.07 23.76
CA ALA A 51 10.09 -4.09 24.79
C ALA A 51 8.93 -5.11 24.70
N LEU A 52 7.74 -4.65 24.31
CA LEU A 52 6.57 -5.50 24.13
C LEU A 52 6.74 -6.45 22.94
N ASP A 53 7.27 -5.94 21.83
CA ASP A 53 7.54 -6.75 20.63
C ASP A 53 8.65 -7.77 20.89
N TRP A 54 9.69 -7.39 21.64
CA TRP A 54 10.75 -8.31 22.02
C TRP A 54 10.23 -9.44 22.94
N ALA A 55 9.34 -9.13 23.89
CA ALA A 55 8.71 -10.12 24.76
C ALA A 55 7.74 -11.06 24.01
N ARG A 56 7.08 -10.56 22.95
CA ARG A 56 6.20 -11.38 22.08
C ARG A 56 7.00 -12.33 21.19
N ASN A 57 8.02 -11.82 20.50
CA ASN A 57 8.85 -12.63 19.61
C ASN A 57 9.61 -13.73 20.38
N ARG A 58 10.01 -13.47 21.63
CA ARG A 58 10.62 -14.50 22.49
C ARG A 58 9.66 -15.63 22.87
N ALA A 59 8.36 -15.36 22.97
CA ALA A 59 7.36 -16.40 23.19
C ALA A 59 7.11 -17.24 21.93
N GLU A 60 7.42 -16.71 20.75
CA GLU A 60 7.27 -17.40 19.46
C GLU A 60 8.49 -18.30 19.13
N ASP A 61 9.71 -17.94 19.56
CA ASP A 61 10.93 -18.72 19.33
C ASP A 61 11.05 -19.99 20.20
N ASP A 62 10.37 -20.05 21.36
CA ASP A 62 10.32 -21.23 22.23
C ASP A 62 9.20 -22.22 21.86
N ASP A 63 8.34 -21.90 20.88
CA ASP A 63 7.10 -22.65 20.57
C ASP A 63 6.92 -22.91 19.05
N GLU A 64 7.94 -23.49 18.40
CA GLU A 64 7.78 -24.10 17.08
C GLU A 64 7.03 -25.45 17.23
N GLY A 65 5.72 -25.36 17.52
CA GLY A 65 4.93 -26.53 17.89
C GLY A 65 3.44 -26.35 18.21
N SER A 66 2.67 -25.52 17.48
CA SER A 66 1.18 -25.46 17.49
C SER A 66 0.56 -25.09 18.85
N GLU A 67 -0.19 -24.00 19.00
CA GLU A 67 -1.59 -23.89 18.58
C GLU A 67 -2.13 -22.50 19.02
N VAL A 68 -3.09 -22.01 18.26
CA VAL A 68 -4.03 -20.94 18.65
C VAL A 68 -4.57 -21.21 20.05
N TRP A 69 -4.53 -20.23 20.96
CA TRP A 69 -5.41 -20.30 22.13
C TRP A 69 -6.11 -19.01 22.49
N SER A 70 -7.44 -19.12 22.39
CA SER A 70 -8.43 -18.29 23.05
C SER A 70 -8.27 -18.34 24.56
N THR A 71 -8.31 -17.19 25.21
CA THR A 71 -8.30 -17.03 26.67
C THR A 71 -9.31 -17.95 27.40
N ALA A 72 -8.82 -18.85 28.27
CA ALA A 72 -9.18 -18.94 29.70
C ALA A 72 -8.86 -20.32 30.33
N GLY A 73 -8.24 -20.30 31.52
CA GLY A 73 -8.39 -21.32 32.57
C GLY A 73 -7.23 -22.29 32.80
N GLN A 74 -6.39 -22.04 33.81
CA GLN A 74 -5.56 -23.07 34.46
C GLN A 74 -6.40 -23.86 35.51
N PRO A 75 -5.86 -24.90 36.18
CA PRO A 75 -5.41 -26.21 35.66
C PRO A 75 -5.99 -27.36 36.53
N LEU A 76 -5.75 -28.63 36.17
CA LEU A 76 -5.15 -29.65 37.06
C LEU A 76 -5.04 -31.04 36.41
N GLU A 77 -3.83 -31.56 36.58
CA GLU A 77 -3.23 -32.89 36.31
C GLU A 77 -4.11 -34.10 35.94
N SER A 78 -3.57 -34.79 34.92
CA SER A 78 -3.72 -36.18 34.48
C SER A 78 -3.27 -37.20 35.55
N LEU A 79 -3.73 -38.46 35.56
CA LEU A 79 -3.18 -39.59 34.78
C LEU A 79 -3.99 -40.91 35.06
N PRO A 80 -3.78 -42.01 34.28
CA PRO A 80 -4.86 -42.88 33.80
C PRO A 80 -4.91 -44.34 34.32
N LEU A 81 -6.11 -44.91 34.15
CA LEU A 81 -6.55 -46.28 33.79
C LEU A 81 -5.75 -47.53 34.21
N ASP A 82 -6.40 -48.41 34.98
CA ASP A 82 -6.43 -49.87 34.78
C ASP A 82 -7.71 -50.49 35.42
N GLU A 83 -8.29 -51.50 34.74
CA GLU A 83 -9.54 -52.27 34.98
C GLU A 83 -9.58 -53.11 36.30
N PRO A 84 -10.64 -53.90 36.68
CA PRO A 84 -11.93 -54.22 36.04
C PRO A 84 -13.19 -54.21 36.95
N VAL A 85 -14.36 -54.29 36.30
CA VAL A 85 -15.60 -55.06 36.62
C VAL A 85 -15.97 -55.32 38.10
N LEU A 86 -17.18 -54.90 38.53
CA LEU A 86 -18.18 -55.82 39.13
C LEU A 86 -19.57 -55.21 39.29
N VAL A 87 -20.52 -56.00 38.82
CA VAL A 87 -21.97 -55.89 38.82
C VAL A 87 -22.53 -55.92 40.26
N VAL A 88 -23.43 -55.00 40.62
CA VAL A 88 -24.62 -55.29 41.45
C VAL A 88 -25.80 -54.37 41.05
N ARG A 89 -26.84 -54.95 40.47
CA ARG A 89 -28.27 -54.54 40.59
C ARG A 89 -28.88 -55.29 41.79
N PRO A 90 -30.13 -55.03 42.20
CA PRO A 90 -30.91 -53.80 42.41
C PRO A 90 -31.23 -53.70 43.95
N ASP A 91 -31.94 -52.73 44.53
CA ASP A 91 -33.37 -52.51 44.40
C ASP A 91 -33.83 -51.32 45.30
N HIS A 92 -34.97 -50.75 44.90
CA HIS A 92 -35.88 -49.87 45.66
C HIS A 92 -35.63 -48.34 45.69
N ARG A 93 -36.07 -47.72 44.58
CA ARG A 93 -37.23 -46.80 44.53
C ARG A 93 -37.20 -45.59 45.49
N GLN A 94 -36.67 -44.47 44.99
CA GLN A 94 -37.31 -43.17 45.16
C GLN A 94 -37.39 -42.46 43.81
N VAL A 95 -38.61 -42.05 43.47
CA VAL A 95 -38.99 -41.38 42.23
C VAL A 95 -38.49 -39.93 42.31
N HIS A 96 -37.50 -39.58 41.48
CA HIS A 96 -37.25 -38.18 41.15
C HIS A 96 -38.24 -37.76 40.05
N PRO A 97 -38.96 -36.64 40.18
CA PRO A 97 -39.71 -36.08 39.06
C PRO A 97 -38.75 -35.74 37.93
N ALA A 98 -39.25 -35.91 36.71
CA ALA A 98 -38.53 -35.73 35.47
C ALA A 98 -37.72 -34.42 35.47
N PHE A 99 -36.48 -34.55 35.01
CA PHE A 99 -35.71 -33.43 34.49
C PHE A 99 -36.59 -32.75 33.43
N ASP A 100 -37.16 -31.60 33.77
CA ASP A 100 -37.57 -30.64 32.76
C ASP A 100 -36.32 -30.33 31.95
N MET A 101 -36.41 -30.62 30.66
CA MET A 101 -35.53 -30.07 29.64
C MET A 101 -35.71 -28.55 29.71
N ALA A 102 -34.95 -27.91 30.59
CA ALA A 102 -34.92 -26.47 30.72
C ALA A 102 -34.52 -25.93 29.34
N GLU A 103 -35.48 -25.21 28.75
CA GLU A 103 -35.30 -24.45 27.53
C GLU A 103 -33.98 -23.67 27.60
N PRO A 104 -33.21 -23.59 26.50
CA PRO A 104 -32.15 -22.60 26.41
C PRO A 104 -32.76 -21.23 26.77
N PRO A 105 -32.10 -20.39 27.60
CA PRO A 105 -32.71 -19.15 28.07
C PRO A 105 -33.18 -18.34 26.87
N ALA A 106 -34.50 -18.22 26.74
CA ALA A 106 -35.13 -17.48 25.67
C ALA A 106 -34.58 -16.05 25.69
N ARG A 107 -33.89 -15.68 24.61
CA ARG A 107 -33.64 -14.26 24.31
C ARG A 107 -34.99 -13.55 24.38
N PRO A 108 -35.12 -12.41 25.08
CA PRO A 108 -36.42 -11.78 25.29
C PRO A 108 -37.07 -11.53 23.93
N ALA A 109 -38.33 -11.94 23.77
CA ALA A 109 -39.06 -11.93 22.49
C ALA A 109 -39.12 -10.56 21.77
N VAL A 110 -38.74 -9.48 22.44
CA VAL A 110 -38.60 -8.12 21.88
C VAL A 110 -37.36 -7.98 20.98
N GLU A 111 -36.27 -8.70 21.23
CA GLU A 111 -35.04 -8.65 20.41
C GLU A 111 -35.23 -9.26 19.01
N LEU A 112 -36.15 -10.23 18.88
CA LEU A 112 -36.42 -10.92 17.61
C LEU A 112 -37.25 -10.06 16.65
N SER A 113 -38.23 -9.30 17.16
CA SER A 113 -39.11 -8.45 16.33
C SER A 113 -38.35 -7.34 15.60
N TRP A 114 -37.47 -6.61 16.30
CA TRP A 114 -36.73 -5.51 15.68
C TRP A 114 -35.57 -5.98 14.80
N TYR A 115 -34.99 -7.15 15.11
CA TYR A 115 -34.01 -7.79 14.22
C TYR A 115 -34.64 -8.21 12.89
N GLU A 116 -35.82 -8.83 12.91
CA GLU A 116 -36.56 -9.19 11.70
C GLU A 116 -37.02 -7.97 10.90
N GLN A 117 -37.45 -6.91 11.58
CA GLN A 117 -37.84 -5.67 10.92
C GLN A 117 -36.62 -4.97 10.29
N ALA A 118 -35.46 -4.98 10.97
CA ALA A 118 -34.20 -4.48 10.43
C ALA A 118 -33.69 -5.34 9.26
N SER A 119 -33.93 -6.66 9.25
CA SER A 119 -33.54 -7.55 8.14
C SER A 119 -34.44 -7.40 6.90
N GLN A 120 -35.69 -7.00 7.08
CA GLN A 120 -36.63 -6.69 5.99
C GLN A 120 -36.54 -5.24 5.50
N THR A 121 -35.73 -4.40 6.15
CA THR A 121 -35.60 -2.98 5.76
C THR A 121 -34.86 -2.86 4.43
N THR A 122 -35.45 -2.15 3.48
CA THR A 122 -34.84 -1.73 2.21
C THR A 122 -34.55 -0.23 2.26
N PRO A 123 -33.67 0.32 1.40
CA PRO A 123 -33.41 1.78 1.36
C PRO A 123 -34.70 2.60 1.18
N GLU A 124 -35.67 2.09 0.43
CA GLU A 124 -36.97 2.73 0.17
C GLU A 124 -37.90 2.71 1.40
N ASN A 125 -37.88 1.62 2.17
CA ASN A 125 -38.72 1.45 3.35
C ASN A 125 -38.05 1.96 4.64
N LEU A 126 -36.82 2.45 4.56
CA LEU A 126 -36.04 2.88 5.73
C LEU A 126 -36.73 4.02 6.50
N HIS A 127 -37.35 4.96 5.79
CA HIS A 127 -38.05 6.08 6.41
C HIS A 127 -39.28 5.65 7.21
N SER A 128 -40.14 4.81 6.62
CA SER A 128 -41.35 4.26 7.24
C SER A 128 -41.01 3.36 8.42
N GLN A 129 -40.01 2.48 8.28
CA GLN A 129 -39.58 1.62 9.39
C GLN A 129 -39.02 2.43 10.57
N ARG A 130 -38.29 3.50 10.28
CA ARG A 130 -37.80 4.42 11.32
C ARG A 130 -38.95 5.15 12.02
N GLN A 131 -39.96 5.62 11.30
CA GLN A 131 -41.13 6.25 11.91
C GLN A 131 -41.84 5.30 12.88
N ILE A 132 -42.05 4.05 12.47
CA ILE A 132 -42.65 3.01 13.34
C ILE A 132 -41.79 2.79 14.61
N ALA A 133 -40.46 2.77 14.47
CA ALA A 133 -39.55 2.65 15.61
C ALA A 133 -39.58 3.88 16.53
N GLN A 134 -39.76 5.08 15.98
CA GLN A 134 -39.89 6.33 16.75
C GLN A 134 -41.19 6.38 17.54
N ASP A 135 -42.31 6.00 16.91
CA ASP A 135 -43.62 5.96 17.57
C ASP A 135 -43.65 4.98 18.75
N GLN A 136 -42.82 3.93 18.68
CA GLN A 136 -42.68 2.92 19.73
C GLN A 136 -41.54 3.21 20.72
N GLY A 137 -40.81 4.32 20.55
CA GLY A 137 -39.68 4.68 21.41
C GLY A 137 -38.43 3.79 21.27
N CYS A 138 -38.37 2.95 20.23
CA CYS A 138 -37.32 1.96 19.97
C CYS A 138 -36.34 2.36 18.83
N ASP A 139 -36.29 3.65 18.45
CA ASP A 139 -35.45 4.16 17.35
C ASP A 139 -33.97 3.77 17.51
N GLU A 140 -33.42 3.81 18.73
CA GLU A 140 -32.01 3.45 18.97
C GLU A 140 -31.74 1.94 18.74
N LEU A 141 -32.61 1.07 19.25
CA LEU A 141 -32.49 -0.39 19.08
C LEU A 141 -32.62 -0.78 17.61
N PHE A 142 -33.58 -0.18 16.90
CA PHE A 142 -33.74 -0.39 15.46
C PHE A 142 -32.47 -0.01 14.70
N GLN A 143 -31.90 1.16 14.96
CA GLN A 143 -30.67 1.59 14.27
C GLN A 143 -29.46 0.74 14.65
N GLN A 144 -29.36 0.23 15.88
CA GLN A 144 -28.32 -0.73 16.29
C GLN A 144 -28.41 -2.06 15.50
N HIS A 145 -29.63 -2.61 15.35
CA HIS A 145 -29.84 -3.81 14.54
C HIS A 145 -29.55 -3.57 13.06
N LEU A 146 -29.95 -2.41 12.53
CA LEU A 146 -29.66 -2.00 11.16
C LEU A 146 -28.14 -1.87 10.94
N ALA A 147 -27.42 -1.25 11.87
CA ALA A 147 -25.97 -1.12 11.82
C ALA A 147 -25.29 -2.50 11.86
N ARG A 148 -25.77 -3.42 12.71
CA ARG A 148 -25.25 -4.79 12.78
C ARG A 148 -25.42 -5.53 11.45
N ARG A 149 -26.57 -5.39 10.79
CA ARG A 149 -26.80 -5.95 9.45
C ARG A 149 -25.84 -5.38 8.41
N CYS A 150 -25.68 -4.05 8.38
CA CYS A 150 -24.73 -3.39 7.47
C CYS A 150 -23.29 -3.83 7.68
N LEU A 151 -22.90 -4.14 8.92
CA LEU A 151 -21.56 -4.58 9.27
C LEU A 151 -21.28 -6.06 8.97
N LEU A 152 -22.32 -6.89 8.84
CA LEU A 152 -22.20 -8.30 8.45
C LEU A 152 -21.83 -8.39 6.97
N ASP A 153 -22.67 -7.79 6.11
CA ASP A 153 -22.50 -7.82 4.65
C ASP A 153 -22.51 -6.39 4.09
N PRO A 154 -21.40 -5.64 4.17
CA PRO A 154 -21.35 -4.24 3.75
C PRO A 154 -21.53 -4.05 2.24
N GLU A 155 -21.05 -4.99 1.44
CA GLU A 155 -21.11 -4.94 -0.03
C GLU A 155 -22.55 -5.06 -0.55
N ASP A 156 -23.31 -6.03 -0.05
CA ASP A 156 -24.71 -6.22 -0.44
C ASP A 156 -25.64 -5.12 0.11
N ASN A 157 -25.26 -4.48 1.22
CA ASN A 157 -26.07 -3.45 1.87
C ASN A 157 -25.60 -2.01 1.55
N GLN A 158 -24.75 -1.78 0.54
CA GLN A 158 -24.23 -0.45 0.19
C GLN A 158 -25.31 0.62 0.01
N ALA A 159 -26.40 0.29 -0.72
CA ALA A 159 -27.51 1.22 -0.94
C ALA A 159 -28.21 1.61 0.38
N LEU A 160 -28.31 0.66 1.31
CA LEU A 160 -28.88 0.89 2.62
C LEU A 160 -27.94 1.73 3.50
N ILE A 161 -26.63 1.51 3.42
CA ILE A 161 -25.64 2.32 4.14
C ILE A 161 -25.68 3.78 3.65
N LYS A 162 -25.76 4.01 2.33
CA LYS A 162 -25.94 5.36 1.75
C LYS A 162 -27.19 6.03 2.28
N ALA A 163 -28.33 5.35 2.23
CA ALA A 163 -29.59 5.85 2.78
C ALA A 163 -29.52 6.13 4.29
N ALA A 164 -28.82 5.28 5.06
CA ALA A 164 -28.62 5.46 6.49
C ALA A 164 -27.75 6.68 6.81
N VAL A 165 -26.70 6.93 6.03
CA VAL A 165 -25.88 8.15 6.17
C VAL A 165 -26.69 9.41 5.86
N GLU A 166 -27.51 9.39 4.80
CA GLU A 166 -28.34 10.53 4.41
C GLU A 166 -29.48 10.81 5.40
N GLN A 167 -30.23 9.79 5.80
CA GLN A 167 -31.47 9.94 6.58
C GLN A 167 -31.29 9.79 8.10
N LEU A 168 -30.33 8.98 8.53
CA LEU A 168 -30.04 8.71 9.95
C LEU A 168 -28.79 9.46 10.43
N HIS A 169 -28.12 10.20 9.53
CA HIS A 169 -26.90 10.94 9.82
C HIS A 169 -25.81 10.07 10.47
N TRP A 170 -25.76 8.80 10.09
CA TRP A 170 -24.69 7.89 10.52
C TRP A 170 -23.33 8.48 10.22
N LEU A 171 -22.36 8.18 11.07
CA LEU A 171 -21.00 8.71 11.02
C LEU A 171 -20.92 10.22 11.38
N THR A 172 -21.98 10.99 11.43
CA THR A 172 -21.90 12.40 11.87
C THR A 172 -21.99 12.55 13.40
N PRO A 173 -21.67 13.72 13.98
CA PRO A 173 -21.88 14.00 15.40
C PRO A 173 -23.34 13.86 15.89
N TRP A 174 -24.30 13.83 14.96
CA TRP A 174 -25.73 13.74 15.25
C TRP A 174 -26.25 12.29 15.27
N GLN A 175 -25.35 11.30 15.18
CA GLN A 175 -25.72 9.89 15.22
C GLN A 175 -26.33 9.52 16.58
N LYS A 176 -27.42 8.73 16.55
CA LYS A 176 -28.02 8.16 17.77
C LYS A 176 -27.39 6.84 18.19
N VAL A 177 -26.76 6.13 17.26
CA VAL A 177 -26.13 4.82 17.51
C VAL A 177 -24.70 4.99 18.01
N GLN A 178 -24.33 4.20 19.01
CA GLN A 178 -22.94 4.06 19.44
C GLN A 178 -22.18 3.10 18.51
N LEU A 179 -21.51 3.67 17.51
CA LEU A 179 -20.60 2.92 16.64
C LEU A 179 -19.19 2.92 17.25
N ARG A 180 -18.61 1.74 17.44
CA ARG A 180 -17.19 1.61 17.82
C ARG A 180 -16.29 2.06 16.68
N THR A 181 -15.04 2.43 16.99
CA THR A 181 -14.07 2.92 15.99
C THR A 181 -13.92 2.00 14.78
N HIS A 182 -13.79 0.68 15.00
CA HIS A 182 -13.68 -0.29 13.91
C HIS A 182 -14.98 -0.42 13.08
N GLN A 183 -16.15 -0.26 13.69
CA GLN A 183 -17.44 -0.32 12.98
C GLN A 183 -17.59 0.91 12.08
N ALA A 184 -17.23 2.08 12.61
CA ALA A 184 -17.22 3.31 11.83
C ALA A 184 -16.22 3.23 10.67
N HIS A 185 -15.04 2.66 10.89
CA HIS A 185 -14.03 2.42 9.86
C HIS A 185 -14.56 1.50 8.75
N ARG A 186 -15.14 0.34 9.10
CA ARG A 186 -15.69 -0.60 8.10
C ARG A 186 -16.84 0.02 7.29
N LEU A 187 -17.72 0.80 7.91
CA LEU A 187 -18.79 1.49 7.18
C LEU A 187 -18.25 2.60 6.27
N THR A 188 -17.23 3.33 6.71
CA THR A 188 -16.55 4.37 5.91
C THR A 188 -15.89 3.72 4.69
N GLN A 189 -15.16 2.63 4.89
CA GLN A 189 -14.53 1.86 3.81
C GLN A 189 -15.57 1.34 2.81
N ALA A 190 -16.66 0.73 3.27
CA ALA A 190 -17.73 0.24 2.38
C ALA A 190 -18.36 1.36 1.52
N LEU A 191 -18.51 2.55 2.09
CA LEU A 191 -19.01 3.72 1.35
C LEU A 191 -18.01 4.19 0.29
N LEU A 192 -16.72 4.24 0.63
CA LEU A 192 -15.65 4.59 -0.31
C LEU A 192 -15.57 3.55 -1.44
N ASP A 193 -15.58 2.26 -1.10
CA ASP A 193 -15.52 1.15 -2.07
C ASP A 193 -16.74 1.14 -3.01
N SER A 194 -17.91 1.57 -2.54
CA SER A 194 -19.08 1.73 -3.41
C SER A 194 -18.92 2.82 -4.50
N SER A 195 -17.93 3.70 -4.36
CA SER A 195 -17.60 4.72 -5.36
C SER A 195 -16.43 4.30 -6.26
N LEU A 196 -15.72 3.24 -5.90
CA LEU A 196 -14.48 2.78 -6.56
C LEU A 196 -14.70 2.51 -8.05
N GLU A 197 -15.77 1.80 -8.43
CA GLU A 197 -16.07 1.49 -9.83
C GLU A 197 -16.24 2.75 -10.68
N SER A 198 -16.93 3.78 -10.14
CA SER A 198 -17.10 5.05 -10.84
C SER A 198 -15.76 5.79 -11.00
N PHE A 199 -14.91 5.77 -9.98
CA PHE A 199 -13.58 6.39 -10.06
C PHE A 199 -12.65 5.64 -11.02
N HIS A 200 -12.72 4.31 -11.06
CA HIS A 200 -11.98 3.50 -12.04
C HIS A 200 -12.40 3.86 -13.47
N ALA A 201 -13.70 3.89 -13.74
CA ALA A 201 -14.21 4.28 -15.06
C ALA A 201 -13.77 5.70 -15.48
N MET A 202 -13.72 6.65 -14.53
CA MET A 202 -13.22 8.00 -14.83
C MET A 202 -11.72 8.02 -15.14
N LEU A 203 -10.91 7.18 -14.48
CA LEU A 203 -9.46 7.08 -14.75
C LEU A 203 -9.18 6.39 -16.09
N GLU A 204 -9.88 5.30 -16.40
CA GLU A 204 -9.75 4.58 -17.69
C GLU A 204 -10.13 5.47 -18.88
N ASN A 205 -11.18 6.29 -18.74
CA ASN A 205 -11.60 7.24 -19.76
C ASN A 205 -10.78 8.54 -19.79
N ASN A 206 -9.76 8.66 -18.93
CA ASN A 206 -8.90 9.83 -18.80
C ASN A 206 -9.67 11.13 -18.46
N GLU A 207 -10.76 11.02 -17.71
CA GLU A 207 -11.61 12.13 -17.28
C GLU A 207 -11.07 12.79 -16.00
N GLU A 208 -9.83 13.28 -16.04
CA GLU A 208 -9.12 13.82 -14.87
C GLU A 208 -9.90 14.91 -14.10
N ARG A 209 -10.65 15.75 -14.82
CA ARG A 209 -11.42 16.84 -14.22
C ARG A 209 -12.63 16.31 -13.45
N ALA A 210 -13.37 15.38 -14.05
CA ALA A 210 -14.51 14.74 -13.41
C ALA A 210 -14.05 13.95 -12.17
N PHE A 211 -12.92 13.24 -12.27
CA PHE A 211 -12.29 12.57 -11.13
C PHE A 211 -12.00 13.53 -9.98
N LEU A 212 -11.34 14.67 -10.25
CA LEU A 212 -11.00 15.65 -9.22
C LEU A 212 -12.24 16.31 -8.60
N ASP A 213 -13.25 16.62 -9.40
CA ASP A 213 -14.48 17.23 -8.91
C ASP A 213 -15.31 16.24 -8.07
N ALA A 214 -15.36 14.96 -8.48
CA ALA A 214 -15.96 13.89 -7.70
C ALA A 214 -15.23 13.68 -6.36
N LEU A 215 -13.89 13.72 -6.36
CA LEU A 215 -13.09 13.60 -5.14
C LEU A 215 -13.31 14.78 -4.18
N LYS A 216 -13.40 16.01 -4.71
CA LYS A 216 -13.76 17.20 -3.92
C LYS A 216 -15.16 17.08 -3.33
N ALA A 217 -16.13 16.63 -4.13
CA ALA A 217 -17.50 16.42 -3.68
C ALA A 217 -17.56 15.36 -2.57
N LEU A 218 -16.78 14.28 -2.70
CA LEU A 218 -16.65 13.24 -1.69
C LEU A 218 -16.09 13.82 -0.39
N ARG A 219 -14.98 14.57 -0.44
CA ARG A 219 -14.39 15.21 0.75
C ARG A 219 -15.35 16.18 1.46
N GLN A 220 -16.26 16.82 0.73
CA GLN A 220 -17.26 17.74 1.30
C GLN A 220 -18.43 17.02 1.99
N GLN A 221 -18.50 15.69 1.92
CA GLN A 221 -19.58 14.94 2.54
C GLN A 221 -19.59 15.10 4.07
N PRO A 222 -20.77 15.26 4.70
CA PRO A 222 -20.88 15.47 6.16
C PRO A 222 -20.28 14.34 6.99
N TRP A 223 -20.30 13.11 6.47
CA TRP A 223 -19.74 11.94 7.13
C TRP A 223 -18.22 11.84 7.04
N LEU A 224 -17.52 12.68 6.25
CA LEU A 224 -16.05 12.74 6.16
C LEU A 224 -15.44 13.96 6.89
N THR A 225 -16.19 14.56 7.81
CA THR A 225 -15.75 15.74 8.56
C THR A 225 -14.72 15.43 9.66
N SER A 226 -14.70 14.19 10.17
CA SER A 226 -13.75 13.76 11.21
C SER A 226 -12.34 13.58 10.65
N PHE A 227 -11.32 13.93 11.43
CA PHE A 227 -9.91 13.76 11.08
C PHE A 227 -9.58 12.31 10.67
N ASP A 228 -9.94 11.33 11.50
CA ASP A 228 -9.68 9.90 11.23
C ASP A 228 -10.25 9.42 9.89
N ARG A 229 -11.33 10.05 9.40
CA ARG A 229 -11.97 9.68 8.14
C ARG A 229 -11.40 10.43 6.95
N GLN A 230 -10.89 11.64 7.15
CA GLN A 230 -10.09 12.31 6.14
C GLN A 230 -8.80 11.52 5.88
N GLU A 231 -8.16 11.00 6.94
CA GLU A 231 -7.03 10.08 6.83
C GLU A 231 -7.40 8.80 6.06
N GLN A 232 -8.56 8.19 6.34
CA GLN A 232 -9.04 7.02 5.57
C GLN A 232 -9.28 7.35 4.10
N LEU A 233 -9.87 8.51 3.79
CA LEU A 233 -10.07 8.95 2.41
C LEU A 233 -8.74 9.11 1.66
N GLU A 234 -7.73 9.69 2.32
CA GLU A 234 -6.40 9.85 1.75
C GLU A 234 -5.74 8.50 1.45
N GLN A 235 -5.74 7.57 2.42
CA GLN A 235 -5.20 6.21 2.25
C GLN A 235 -5.92 5.45 1.13
N TRP A 236 -7.26 5.57 1.08
CA TRP A 236 -8.07 4.97 0.02
C TRP A 236 -7.73 5.56 -1.35
N THR A 237 -7.56 6.88 -1.45
CA THR A 237 -7.18 7.54 -2.70
C THR A 237 -5.79 7.11 -3.16
N MET A 238 -4.83 6.96 -2.24
CA MET A 238 -3.49 6.45 -2.57
C MET A 238 -3.55 5.02 -3.11
N THR A 239 -4.34 4.15 -2.46
CA THR A 239 -4.53 2.76 -2.88
C THR A 239 -5.18 2.68 -4.26
N LEU A 240 -6.18 3.52 -4.52
CA LEU A 240 -6.83 3.65 -5.82
C LEU A 240 -5.83 4.05 -6.90
N LEU A 241 -4.96 5.03 -6.65
CA LEU A 241 -3.93 5.43 -7.60
C LEU A 241 -2.86 4.35 -7.81
N LEU A 242 -2.49 3.57 -6.79
CA LEU A 242 -1.54 2.46 -6.96
C LEU A 242 -2.10 1.33 -7.82
N ASN A 243 -3.39 1.02 -7.63
CA ASN A 243 -4.07 -0.06 -8.35
C ASN A 243 -4.35 0.28 -9.82
N ASN A 244 -4.48 1.57 -10.17
CA ASN A 244 -4.79 2.00 -11.54
C ASN A 244 -3.55 2.44 -12.32
N HIS A 245 -3.47 2.05 -13.60
CA HIS A 245 -2.31 2.33 -14.47
C HIS A 245 -2.45 3.58 -15.33
N ASP A 246 -3.64 4.15 -15.47
CA ASP A 246 -3.92 5.11 -16.55
C ASP A 246 -3.85 6.59 -16.15
N TRP A 247 -3.52 6.92 -14.90
CA TRP A 247 -3.43 8.32 -14.45
C TRP A 247 -2.14 9.04 -14.89
N SER A 248 -2.21 10.36 -15.10
CA SER A 248 -1.06 11.18 -15.48
C SER A 248 -0.31 11.76 -14.27
N PRO A 249 1.00 12.08 -14.40
CA PRO A 249 1.75 12.81 -13.36
C PRO A 249 1.08 14.14 -12.96
N ALA A 250 0.43 14.83 -13.91
CA ALA A 250 -0.29 16.07 -13.64
C ALA A 250 -1.53 15.87 -12.77
N LEU A 251 -2.24 14.74 -12.92
CA LEU A 251 -3.33 14.35 -12.01
C LEU A 251 -2.77 14.19 -10.60
N PHE A 252 -1.66 13.48 -10.43
CA PHE A 252 -1.05 13.25 -9.12
C PHE A 252 -0.62 14.55 -8.42
N GLU A 253 -0.04 15.51 -9.15
CA GLU A 253 0.24 16.86 -8.63
C GLU A 253 -1.04 17.59 -8.17
N ARG A 254 -2.13 17.48 -8.92
CA ARG A 254 -3.41 18.09 -8.52
C ARG A 254 -4.01 17.40 -7.30
N VAL A 255 -3.96 16.07 -7.21
CA VAL A 255 -4.45 15.32 -6.05
C VAL A 255 -3.61 15.63 -4.81
N SER A 256 -2.28 15.64 -4.93
CA SER A 256 -1.39 16.03 -3.83
C SER A 256 -1.63 17.47 -3.37
N SER A 257 -1.92 18.39 -4.29
CA SER A 257 -2.32 19.77 -3.92
C SER A 257 -3.68 19.83 -3.19
N LEU A 258 -4.62 18.94 -3.52
CA LEU A 258 -5.95 18.88 -2.92
C LEU A 258 -5.90 18.42 -1.46
N PHE A 259 -5.05 17.43 -1.18
CA PHE A 259 -4.82 16.92 0.18
C PHE A 259 -3.67 17.61 0.92
N ALA A 260 -2.98 18.55 0.25
CA ALA A 260 -1.80 19.24 0.78
C ALA A 260 -0.66 18.30 1.21
N TRP A 261 -0.51 17.14 0.54
CA TRP A 261 0.57 16.17 0.78
C TRP A 261 1.98 16.77 0.61
N ASP A 262 2.12 17.82 -0.21
CA ASP A 262 3.40 18.46 -0.56
C ASP A 262 3.87 19.51 0.46
N GLN A 263 2.95 20.24 1.11
CA GLN A 263 3.31 21.40 1.96
C GLN A 263 3.84 21.03 3.35
N LYS A 264 3.68 19.78 3.78
CA LYS A 264 4.21 19.28 5.05
C LYS A 264 4.86 17.95 4.75
N HIS A 265 6.17 17.97 4.49
CA HIS A 265 6.96 16.81 4.04
C HIS A 265 6.90 15.56 4.95
N ASP A 266 6.14 15.57 6.05
CA ASP A 266 5.95 14.47 7.00
C ASP A 266 4.47 14.16 7.35
N VAL A 267 3.48 14.77 6.68
CA VAL A 267 2.05 14.56 7.01
C VAL A 267 1.28 14.08 5.79
N TYR A 268 1.53 12.83 5.39
CA TYR A 268 0.58 12.07 4.58
C TYR A 268 -0.07 11.00 5.45
N ALA A 269 -1.37 10.79 5.24
CA ALA A 269 -2.11 9.74 5.90
C ALA A 269 -1.72 8.37 5.35
N GLY A 270 -1.13 7.52 6.20
CA GLY A 270 -0.87 6.11 5.90
C GLY A 270 0.60 5.68 5.85
N PRO A 271 0.87 4.42 5.48
CA PRO A 271 2.21 3.87 5.44
C PRO A 271 3.12 4.60 4.43
N LEU A 272 4.35 4.93 4.85
CA LEU A 272 5.40 5.52 3.99
C LEU A 272 5.61 4.75 2.68
N SER A 273 5.40 3.43 2.71
CA SER A 273 5.50 2.58 1.52
C SER A 273 4.50 2.94 0.42
N LEU A 274 3.25 3.28 0.75
CA LEU A 274 2.25 3.67 -0.26
C LEU A 274 2.67 4.94 -0.98
N TRP A 275 3.14 5.92 -0.21
CA TRP A 275 3.66 7.18 -0.74
C TRP A 275 4.89 6.97 -1.63
N MET A 276 5.90 6.24 -1.13
CA MET A 276 7.13 5.95 -1.89
C MET A 276 6.82 5.25 -3.22
N ASN A 277 5.90 4.29 -3.22
CA ASN A 277 5.50 3.58 -4.43
C ASN A 277 4.80 4.51 -5.44
N LEU A 278 3.95 5.43 -4.98
CA LEU A 278 3.31 6.42 -5.85
C LEU A 278 4.32 7.38 -6.46
N VAL A 279 5.25 7.89 -5.64
CA VAL A 279 6.32 8.78 -6.12
C VAL A 279 7.20 8.07 -7.15
N GLN A 280 7.67 6.85 -6.85
CA GLN A 280 8.49 6.06 -7.77
C GLN A 280 7.77 5.82 -9.12
N ARG A 281 6.47 5.54 -9.08
CA ARG A 281 5.65 5.34 -10.27
C ARG A 281 5.44 6.63 -11.06
N CYS A 282 5.23 7.76 -10.36
CA CYS A 282 5.14 9.08 -10.98
C CYS A 282 6.45 9.45 -11.67
N GLU A 283 7.59 9.25 -11.00
CA GLU A 283 8.93 9.45 -11.56
C GLU A 283 9.16 8.58 -12.79
N LYS A 284 8.78 7.28 -12.75
CA LYS A 284 8.86 6.37 -13.89
C LYS A 284 8.09 6.93 -15.09
N LYS A 285 6.81 7.32 -14.90
CA LYS A 285 5.96 7.85 -15.97
C LYS A 285 6.52 9.16 -16.54
N ALA A 286 6.97 10.07 -15.69
CA ALA A 286 7.61 11.32 -16.11
C ALA A 286 8.91 11.07 -16.89
N PHE A 287 9.71 10.08 -16.45
CA PHE A 287 10.91 9.64 -17.15
C PHE A 287 10.56 9.12 -18.55
N VAL A 288 9.65 8.15 -18.67
CA VAL A 288 9.22 7.61 -19.97
C VAL A 288 8.71 8.72 -20.89
N ALA A 289 7.80 9.56 -20.42
CA ALA A 289 7.23 10.64 -21.23
C ALA A 289 8.31 11.62 -21.72
N ARG A 290 9.31 11.92 -20.89
CA ARG A 290 10.48 12.71 -21.29
C ARG A 290 11.28 12.02 -22.39
N GLN A 291 11.53 10.72 -22.26
CA GLN A 291 12.29 9.96 -23.25
C GLN A 291 11.55 9.87 -24.59
N GLN A 292 10.24 9.61 -24.58
CA GLN A 292 9.41 9.63 -25.79
C GLN A 292 9.46 10.99 -26.48
N LYS A 293 9.31 12.09 -25.73
CA LYS A 293 9.43 13.44 -26.26
C LYS A 293 10.81 13.72 -26.88
N LEU A 294 11.87 13.18 -26.29
CA LEU A 294 13.24 13.29 -26.84
C LEU A 294 13.42 12.46 -28.14
N LEU A 295 12.73 11.34 -28.27
CA LEU A 295 12.72 10.55 -29.51
C LEU A 295 11.97 11.26 -30.64
N GLU A 296 10.86 11.92 -30.33
CA GLU A 296 10.06 12.69 -31.29
C GLU A 296 10.68 14.05 -31.67
N ALA A 297 11.51 14.61 -30.80
CA ALA A 297 12.17 15.88 -31.05
C ALA A 297 13.11 15.78 -32.28
N SER A 298 12.97 16.70 -33.23
CA SER A 298 13.82 16.80 -34.42
C SER A 298 15.20 17.41 -34.13
N GLN A 299 15.40 17.98 -32.94
CA GLN A 299 16.66 18.58 -32.54
C GLN A 299 17.64 17.50 -32.08
N ASP A 300 18.85 17.54 -32.63
CA ASP A 300 19.96 16.66 -32.23
C ASP A 300 20.64 17.18 -30.96
N SER A 301 19.88 17.24 -29.86
CA SER A 301 20.48 17.45 -28.53
C SER A 301 21.27 16.19 -28.14
N PRO A 302 22.35 16.31 -27.34
CA PRO A 302 23.12 15.14 -26.90
C PRO A 302 22.23 14.13 -26.15
N GLU A 303 21.21 14.58 -25.41
CA GLU A 303 20.24 13.71 -24.75
C GLU A 303 19.26 13.05 -25.72
N ALA A 304 18.78 13.76 -26.74
CA ALA A 304 17.92 13.19 -27.78
C ALA A 304 18.66 12.12 -28.58
N MET A 305 19.92 12.39 -28.92
CA MET A 305 20.78 11.46 -29.64
C MET A 305 21.13 10.23 -28.78
N ALA A 306 21.36 10.41 -27.47
CA ALA A 306 21.52 9.31 -26.52
C ALA A 306 20.24 8.46 -26.38
N ALA A 307 19.06 9.10 -26.31
CA ALA A 307 17.78 8.41 -26.29
C ALA A 307 17.56 7.56 -27.55
N ARG A 308 17.84 8.10 -28.75
CA ARG A 308 17.77 7.34 -30.01
C ARG A 308 18.77 6.18 -30.03
N LEU A 309 20.02 6.40 -29.61
CA LEU A 309 21.03 5.34 -29.58
C LEU A 309 20.68 4.18 -28.64
N LEU A 310 20.04 4.46 -27.50
CA LEU A 310 19.77 3.49 -26.45
C LEU A 310 18.38 2.86 -26.52
N LEU A 311 17.34 3.62 -26.85
CA LEU A 311 15.95 3.18 -26.80
C LEU A 311 15.40 2.72 -28.16
N GLN A 312 15.92 3.26 -29.25
CA GLN A 312 15.55 2.90 -30.64
C GLN A 312 16.80 2.86 -31.53
N PRO A 313 17.68 1.86 -31.32
CA PRO A 313 19.02 1.87 -31.90
C PRO A 313 18.95 1.95 -33.43
N PRO A 314 19.50 3.01 -34.05
CA PRO A 314 19.48 3.15 -35.51
C PRO A 314 20.34 2.07 -36.19
N PRO A 315 20.27 1.92 -37.52
CA PRO A 315 21.13 0.98 -38.24
C PRO A 315 22.63 1.21 -37.95
N GLN A 316 23.43 0.16 -38.06
CA GLN A 316 24.82 0.13 -37.61
C GLN A 316 25.69 1.24 -38.23
N ASP A 317 25.42 1.64 -39.47
CA ASP A 317 26.14 2.72 -40.17
C ASP A 317 25.97 4.08 -39.48
N GLU A 318 24.77 4.37 -39.00
CA GLU A 318 24.45 5.62 -38.33
C GLU A 318 24.99 5.62 -36.89
N ARG A 319 24.94 4.49 -36.19
CA ARG A 319 25.62 4.30 -34.90
C ARG A 319 27.12 4.58 -34.99
N LEU A 320 27.79 4.08 -36.03
CA LEU A 320 29.21 4.32 -36.26
C LEU A 320 29.51 5.78 -36.66
N ARG A 321 28.59 6.46 -37.37
CA ARG A 321 28.72 7.89 -37.67
C ARG A 321 28.61 8.75 -36.41
N LEU A 322 27.64 8.44 -35.55
CA LEU A 322 27.45 9.11 -34.27
C LEU A 322 28.63 8.85 -33.33
N ALA A 323 29.16 7.62 -33.28
CA ALA A 323 30.33 7.30 -32.48
C ALA A 323 31.62 8.01 -32.97
N ARG A 324 31.74 8.30 -34.28
CA ARG A 324 32.87 9.06 -34.85
C ARG A 324 32.82 10.55 -34.53
N HIS A 325 31.63 11.13 -34.39
CA HIS A 325 31.42 12.55 -34.11
C HIS A 325 30.88 12.78 -32.69
N GLY A 326 30.92 11.75 -31.84
CA GLY A 326 30.29 11.75 -30.54
C GLY A 326 31.08 12.62 -29.56
N ASN A 327 30.49 13.76 -29.18
CA ASN A 327 31.03 14.64 -28.15
C ASN A 327 30.99 13.97 -26.77
N GLN A 328 31.83 14.44 -25.83
CA GLN A 328 31.87 13.94 -24.45
C GLN A 328 30.51 14.02 -23.75
N GLU A 329 29.72 15.07 -24.03
CA GLU A 329 28.37 15.26 -23.49
C GLU A 329 27.38 14.18 -23.91
N LEU A 330 27.51 13.65 -25.14
CA LEU A 330 26.68 12.54 -25.63
C LEU A 330 26.95 11.26 -24.86
N TRP A 331 28.23 10.94 -24.62
CA TRP A 331 28.59 9.74 -23.88
C TRP A 331 28.17 9.82 -22.41
N GLN A 332 28.27 11.00 -21.79
CA GLN A 332 27.74 11.25 -20.44
C GLN A 332 26.22 11.11 -20.40
N ALA A 333 25.50 11.60 -21.41
CA ALA A 333 24.05 11.41 -21.52
C ALA A 333 23.67 9.93 -21.69
N CYS A 334 24.41 9.17 -22.52
CA CYS A 334 24.24 7.73 -22.66
C CYS A 334 24.50 6.98 -21.35
N GLU A 335 25.57 7.34 -20.62
CA GLU A 335 25.90 6.71 -19.34
C GLU A 335 24.83 6.97 -18.28
N LYS A 336 24.37 8.22 -18.18
CA LYS A 336 23.29 8.61 -17.27
C LYS A 336 22.00 7.88 -17.57
N LEU A 337 21.59 7.83 -18.84
CA LEU A 337 20.38 7.12 -19.28
C LEU A 337 20.49 5.62 -18.99
N ALA A 338 21.63 5.01 -19.29
CA ALA A 338 21.87 3.60 -19.00
C ALA A 338 21.85 3.30 -17.49
N SER A 339 22.42 4.18 -16.67
CA SER A 339 22.39 4.07 -15.20
C SER A 339 20.96 4.20 -14.66
N ASP A 340 20.19 5.18 -15.15
CA ASP A 340 18.80 5.38 -14.74
C ASP A 340 17.93 4.17 -15.10
N LEU A 341 18.09 3.59 -16.30
CA LEU A 341 17.39 2.36 -16.70
C LEU A 341 17.83 1.12 -15.92
N THR A 342 19.10 1.04 -15.52
CA THR A 342 19.63 -0.15 -14.82
C THR A 342 19.29 -0.14 -13.33
N HIS A 343 19.33 1.02 -12.68
CA HIS A 343 19.25 1.13 -11.22
C HIS A 343 17.97 1.78 -10.70
N ARG A 344 17.38 2.74 -11.41
CA ARG A 344 16.20 3.48 -10.94
C ARG A 344 14.89 2.99 -11.55
N PHE A 345 14.89 2.66 -12.84
CA PHE A 345 13.69 2.28 -13.58
C PHE A 345 13.90 1.03 -14.45
N PRO A 346 14.20 -0.14 -13.85
CA PRO A 346 14.39 -1.38 -14.61
C PRO A 346 13.15 -1.78 -15.42
N ASP A 347 11.96 -1.55 -14.87
CA ASP A 347 10.69 -1.88 -15.52
C ASP A 347 10.32 -0.94 -16.67
N ALA A 348 11.04 0.17 -16.86
CA ALA A 348 10.79 1.07 -17.99
C ALA A 348 11.28 0.48 -19.32
N ILE A 349 12.16 -0.53 -19.27
CA ILE A 349 12.66 -1.22 -20.47
C ILE A 349 11.53 -1.94 -21.22
N GLN A 350 10.48 -2.39 -20.52
CA GLN A 350 9.31 -3.05 -21.14
C GLN A 350 8.57 -2.15 -22.14
N GLU A 351 8.66 -0.83 -21.97
CA GLU A 351 8.02 0.16 -22.86
C GLU A 351 8.87 0.46 -24.11
N PHE A 352 10.11 -0.03 -24.17
CA PHE A 352 11.04 0.13 -25.28
C PHE A 352 11.59 -1.25 -25.71
N PRO A 353 10.85 -2.02 -26.51
CA PRO A 353 11.21 -3.41 -26.85
C PRO A 353 12.53 -3.55 -27.62
N ASP A 354 12.94 -2.50 -28.34
CA ASP A 354 14.18 -2.47 -29.11
C ASP A 354 15.36 -1.86 -28.32
N ALA A 355 15.19 -1.54 -27.04
CA ALA A 355 16.23 -0.88 -26.25
C ALA A 355 17.47 -1.77 -26.05
N ASP A 356 18.64 -1.18 -26.26
CA ASP A 356 19.93 -1.84 -26.07
C ASP A 356 20.83 -0.99 -25.17
N VAL A 357 20.71 -1.25 -23.87
CA VAL A 357 21.36 -0.48 -22.79
C VAL A 357 22.89 -0.68 -22.78
N GLN A 358 23.43 -1.68 -23.48
CA GLN A 358 24.85 -2.04 -23.40
C GLN A 358 25.64 -1.93 -24.71
N SER A 359 25.02 -1.99 -25.89
CA SER A 359 25.80 -1.98 -27.15
C SER A 359 26.54 -0.68 -27.41
N TRP A 360 26.05 0.46 -26.90
CA TRP A 360 26.71 1.74 -27.08
C TRP A 360 28.13 1.79 -26.49
N ARG A 361 28.40 1.03 -25.40
CA ARG A 361 29.72 0.98 -24.77
C ARG A 361 30.81 0.38 -25.67
N LYS A 362 30.42 -0.46 -26.65
CA LYS A 362 31.34 -1.11 -27.59
C LYS A 362 31.62 -0.23 -28.83
N LEU A 363 30.84 0.82 -29.06
CA LEU A 363 30.97 1.69 -30.23
C LEU A 363 32.32 2.44 -30.31
N PRO A 364 32.88 2.99 -29.22
CA PRO A 364 34.19 3.67 -29.26
C PRO A 364 35.33 2.74 -29.67
N GLU A 365 35.34 1.51 -29.16
CA GLU A 365 36.33 0.47 -29.48
C GLU A 365 36.19 -0.02 -30.93
N GLN A 366 34.96 -0.12 -31.43
CA GLN A 366 34.72 -0.48 -32.83
C GLN A 366 35.15 0.62 -33.80
N VAL A 367 35.02 1.89 -33.42
CA VAL A 367 35.52 3.01 -34.24
C VAL A 367 37.05 3.03 -34.28
N SER A 368 37.72 2.85 -33.13
CA SER A 368 39.19 2.82 -33.08
C SER A 368 39.76 1.61 -33.82
N SER A 369 39.13 0.44 -33.70
CA SER A 369 39.51 -0.78 -34.44
C SER A 369 39.34 -0.61 -35.95
N ASN A 370 38.23 -0.02 -36.40
CA ASN A 370 38.00 0.25 -37.83
C ASN A 370 38.92 1.33 -38.39
N PHE A 371 39.28 2.34 -37.58
CA PHE A 371 40.26 3.35 -37.96
C PHE A 371 41.65 2.73 -38.14
N ASN A 372 42.07 1.89 -37.19
CA ASN A 372 43.34 1.16 -37.28
C ASN A 372 43.38 0.21 -38.48
N LEU A 373 42.28 -0.51 -38.75
CA LEU A 373 42.17 -1.36 -39.94
C LEU A 373 42.27 -0.54 -41.23
N ARG A 374 41.55 0.59 -41.33
CA ARG A 374 41.63 1.48 -42.51
C ARG A 374 43.02 2.09 -42.67
N ALA A 375 43.65 2.58 -41.60
CA ALA A 375 45.01 3.10 -41.64
C ALA A 375 46.02 2.02 -42.07
N TYR A 376 45.83 0.78 -41.59
CA TYR A 376 46.62 -0.37 -42.02
C TYR A 376 46.40 -0.71 -43.49
N PHE A 377 45.15 -0.76 -43.97
CA PHE A 377 44.83 -1.00 -45.38
C PHE A 377 45.31 0.14 -46.29
N PHE A 378 45.20 1.40 -45.89
CA PHE A 378 45.77 2.55 -46.62
C PHE A 378 47.31 2.52 -46.58
N GLY A 379 47.93 2.11 -45.47
CA GLY A 379 49.36 1.88 -45.37
C GLY A 379 49.84 0.77 -46.31
N VAL A 380 49.13 -0.37 -46.34
CA VAL A 380 49.43 -1.48 -47.25
C VAL A 380 49.18 -1.09 -48.71
N LEU A 381 48.11 -0.33 -49.02
CA LEU A 381 47.83 0.13 -50.38
C LEU A 381 48.84 1.19 -50.86
N THR A 382 49.30 2.08 -49.98
CA THR A 382 50.37 3.06 -50.30
C THR A 382 51.72 2.37 -50.50
N ILE A 383 52.04 1.32 -49.72
CA ILE A 383 53.22 0.48 -49.93
C ILE A 383 53.11 -0.30 -51.25
N PHE A 384 51.94 -0.87 -51.58
CA PHE A 384 51.75 -1.59 -52.85
C PHE A 384 51.76 -0.67 -54.08
N THR A 385 51.19 0.54 -53.98
CA THR A 385 51.19 1.50 -55.09
C THR A 385 52.57 2.14 -55.31
N THR A 386 53.35 2.40 -54.25
CA THR A 386 54.75 2.83 -54.39
C THR A 386 55.66 1.71 -54.92
N ALA A 387 55.42 0.44 -54.54
CA ALA A 387 56.16 -0.69 -55.08
C ALA A 387 55.81 -1.03 -56.55
N SER A 388 54.60 -0.69 -57.03
CA SER A 388 54.21 -0.85 -58.45
C SER A 388 54.51 0.38 -59.33
N LEU A 389 54.94 1.49 -58.74
CA LEU A 389 55.33 2.72 -59.45
C LEU A 389 56.85 2.90 -59.57
N ASP A 390 57.63 1.82 -59.43
CA ASP A 390 59.06 1.83 -59.74
C ASP A 390 59.37 1.11 -61.07
N PRO A 391 59.15 1.75 -62.24
CA PRO A 391 59.64 1.26 -63.53
C PRO A 391 60.87 2.06 -63.96
N SER A 392 62.01 2.02 -63.26
CA SER A 392 63.26 2.61 -63.78
C SER A 392 64.53 2.08 -63.11
N GLY A 393 65.07 1.03 -63.73
CA GLY A 393 66.43 0.55 -63.49
C GLY A 393 66.98 -0.22 -64.69
N SER A 394 66.91 0.36 -65.89
CA SER A 394 67.56 -0.18 -67.09
C SER A 394 69.09 0.03 -67.04
N ASN A 395 69.84 -0.97 -67.52
CA ASN A 395 71.10 -0.90 -68.25
C ASN A 395 72.29 -0.09 -67.66
N ALA A 396 73.38 -0.79 -67.33
CA ALA A 396 74.70 -0.67 -67.98
C ALA A 396 75.80 -1.38 -67.15
N THR A 397 76.33 -2.49 -67.65
CA THR A 397 77.71 -2.67 -68.16
C THR A 397 77.89 -4.08 -68.69
#